data_AF-A0A353PJP4-F1
#
_entry.id   AF-A0A353PJP4-F1
#
_cell.length_a   1.000
_cell.length_b   1.000
_cell.length_c   1.000
_cell.angle_alpha   90.00
_cell.angle_beta   90.00
_cell.angle_gamma   90.00
#
_symmetry.space_group_name_H-M   'P 1'
#
loop_
_entity.id
_entity.type
_entity.pdbx_description
1 polymer ?
#
loop_
_entity_poly.entity_id
_entity_poly.type
_entity_poly.pdbx_seq_one_letter_code
_entity_poly.pdbx_strand_id
1 'polypeptide(L)' 'MKKNEIQDLTLTAVFSAIILVMIFVPQVGFITFGVASLTLIHIPVLIGVFLLPKKYSVLLG' A
#
# COMPACT_ATOMS: atom_id res chain seq x y z
N MET A 1 -14.43 19.60 -9.90
CA MET A 1 -13.38 18.65 -9.48
C MET A 1 -12.19 19.45 -9.00
N LYS A 2 -11.89 19.46 -7.69
CA LYS A 2 -10.71 20.19 -7.19
C LYS A 2 -9.48 19.32 -7.51
N LYS A 3 -8.38 19.91 -8.01
CA LYS A 3 -7.16 19.18 -8.43
C LYS A 3 -6.67 18.14 -7.39
N ASN A 4 -6.88 18.43 -6.11
CA ASN A 4 -6.49 17.58 -4.99
C ASN A 4 -7.22 16.22 -5.00
N GLU A 5 -8.48 16.14 -5.46
CA GLU A 5 -9.24 14.88 -5.49
C GLU A 5 -8.68 13.88 -6.53
N ILE A 6 -8.21 14.37 -7.68
CA ILE A 6 -7.58 13.53 -8.72
C ILE A 6 -6.22 13.03 -8.23
N GLN A 7 -5.47 13.89 -7.53
CA GLN A 7 -4.19 13.54 -6.95
C GLN A 7 -4.33 12.43 -5.90
N ASP A 8 -5.29 12.58 -4.98
CA ASP A 8 -5.58 11.58 -3.94
C ASP A 8 -6.03 10.25 -4.54
N LEU A 9 -6.91 10.28 -5.55
CA LEU A 9 -7.35 9.08 -6.27
C LEU A 9 -6.16 8.37 -6.97
N THR A 10 -5.29 9.14 -7.62
CA THR A 10 -4.13 8.59 -8.35
C THR A 10 -3.12 7.98 -7.38
N LEU A 11 -2.82 8.65 -6.26
CA LEU A 11 -1.96 8.11 -5.20
C LEU A 11 -2.54 6.81 -4.63
N THR A 12 -3.84 6.78 -4.35
CA THR A 12 -4.53 5.57 -3.88
C THR A 12 -4.39 4.42 -4.87
N ALA A 13 -4.64 4.68 -6.16
CA ALA A 13 -4.52 3.67 -7.21
C ALA A 13 -3.08 3.13 -7.36
N VAL A 14 -2.07 4.00 -7.26
CA VAL A 14 -0.65 3.60 -7.32
C VAL A 14 -0.26 2.73 -6.12
N PHE A 15 -0.65 3.12 -4.89
CA PHE A 15 -0.38 2.29 -3.70
C PHE A 15 -1.08 0.92 -3.79
N SER A 16 -2.35 0.88 -4.24
CA SER A 16 -3.09 -0.37 -4.46
C SER A 16 -2.40 -1.27 -5.50
N ALA A 17 -1.91 -0.70 -6.60
CA ALA A 17 -1.17 -1.46 -7.61
C ALA A 17 0.14 -2.03 -7.07
N ILE A 18 0.88 -1.27 -6.26
CA ILE A 18 2.12 -1.75 -5.61
C ILE A 18 1.83 -2.91 -4.65
N ILE A 19 0.76 -2.80 -3.86
CA ILE A 19 0.32 -3.87 -2.94
C ILE A 19 -0.02 -5.14 -3.73
N LEU A 20 -0.78 -5.01 -4.82
CA LEU A 20 -1.09 -6.13 -5.73
C LEU A 20 0.19 -6.81 -6.24
N VAL A 21 1.17 -6.03 -6.72
CA VAL A 21 2.45 -6.58 -7.20
C VAL A 21 3.20 -7.29 -6.08
N MET A 22 3.24 -6.75 -4.85
CA MET A 22 3.88 -7.40 -3.70
C MET A 22 3.20 -8.72 -3.30
N ILE A 23 1.89 -8.87 -3.52
CA ILE A 23 1.18 -10.14 -3.29
C ILE A 23 1.62 -11.20 -4.31
N PHE A 24 1.81 -10.81 -5.58
CA PHE A 24 2.25 -11.73 -6.64
C PHE A 24 3.76 -12.01 -6.64
N VAL A 25 4.57 -11.13 -6.04
CA VAL A 25 6.04 -11.27 -5.96
C VAL A 25 6.49 -11.48 -4.50
N PRO A 26 6.43 -12.73 -3.99
CA PRO A 26 6.72 -13.04 -2.59
C PRO A 26 8.19 -12.80 -2.21
N GLN A 27 9.12 -12.78 -3.17
CA GLN A 27 10.54 -12.51 -2.91
C GLN A 27 10.81 -11.09 -2.39
N VAL A 28 9.92 -10.15 -2.70
CA VAL A 28 9.97 -8.75 -2.21
C VAL A 28 8.96 -8.53 -1.09
N GLY A 29 8.01 -9.45 -0.93
CA GLY A 29 6.90 -9.36 0.03
C GLY A 29 7.21 -9.96 1.40
N PHE A 30 8.27 -10.75 1.57
CA PHE A 30 8.59 -11.42 2.83
C PHE A 30 10.06 -11.24 3.21
N ILE A 31 10.30 -10.85 4.46
CA ILE A 31 11.60 -11.06 5.11
C ILE A 31 11.42 -12.26 6.04
N THR A 32 12.03 -13.39 5.69
CA THR A 32 12.02 -14.60 6.50
C THR A 32 13.14 -14.52 7.54
N PHE A 33 12.80 -14.13 8.76
CA PHE A 33 13.70 -14.25 9.91
C PHE A 33 13.51 -15.64 10.54
N GLY A 34 14.15 -16.66 9.95
CA GLY A 34 14.28 -18.01 10.51
C GLY A 34 12.96 -18.78 10.76
N VAL A 35 12.19 -18.36 11.76
CA VAL A 35 10.93 -18.96 12.26
C VAL A 35 9.69 -18.11 12.02
N ALA A 36 9.83 -16.82 11.66
CA ALA A 36 8.70 -15.94 11.37
C ALA A 36 8.89 -15.22 10.03
N SER A 37 7.87 -15.32 9.17
CA SER A 37 7.81 -14.59 7.90
C SER A 37 7.01 -13.30 8.11
N LEU A 38 7.69 -12.16 8.16
CA LEU A 38 7.01 -10.86 8.23
C LEU A 38 6.73 -10.36 6.81
N THR A 39 5.46 -10.03 6.53
CA THR A 39 5.07 -9.44 5.26
C THR A 39 5.46 -7.97 5.19
N LEU A 40 6.19 -7.60 4.14
CA LEU A 40 6.54 -6.23 3.81
C LEU A 40 5.36 -5.41 3.28
N ILE A 41 4.24 -6.08 2.95
CA ILE A 41 2.99 -5.47 2.44
C ILE A 41 2.47 -4.35 3.35
N HIS A 42 2.70 -4.45 4.67
CA HIS A 42 2.24 -3.42 5.62
C HIS A 42 2.98 -2.09 5.48
N ILE A 43 4.21 -2.06 4.98
CA ILE A 43 5.00 -0.83 4.82
C ILE A 43 4.35 0.13 3.81
N PRO A 44 4.10 -0.28 2.54
CA PRO A 44 3.42 0.60 1.58
C PRO A 44 1.97 0.91 1.98
N VAL A 45 1.25 0.01 2.68
CA VAL A 45 -0.08 0.30 3.23
C VAL A 45 0.00 1.41 4.29
N LEU A 46 0.94 1.34 5.23
CA LEU A 46 1.12 2.36 6.28
C LEU A 46 1.51 3.72 5.69
N ILE A 47 2.36 3.73 4.66
CA ILE A 47 2.72 4.95 3.92
C ILE A 47 1.49 5.53 3.20
N GLY A 48 0.72 4.69 2.52
CA GLY A 48 -0.53 5.09 1.87
C GLY A 48 -1.55 5.66 2.86
N VAL A 49 -1.70 5.02 4.02
CA VAL A 49 -2.62 5.46 5.07
C VAL A 49 -2.23 6.81 5.66
N PHE A 50 -0.93 7.10 5.78
CA PHE A 50 -0.41 8.35 6.35
C PHE A 50 -0.47 9.51 5.36
N LEU A 51 -0.26 9.25 4.06
CA LEU A 51 -0.29 10.28 3.01
C LEU A 51 -1.71 10.63 2.55
N LEU A 52 -2.63 9.67 2.56
CA LEU A 52 -3.98 9.84 2.03
C LEU A 52 -4.98 10.29 3.11
N PRO A 53 -6.05 11.01 2.73
CA PRO A 53 -7.17 11.28 3.63
C PRO A 53 -7.80 9.96 4.09
N LYS A 54 -8.21 9.87 5.37
CA LYS A 54 -8.79 8.66 6.01
C LYS A 54 -9.78 7.87 5.15
N LYS A 55 -10.55 8.55 4.27
CA LYS A 55 -11.53 7.92 3.37
C LYS A 55 -10.91 6.99 2.32
N TYR A 56 -9.74 7.35 1.79
CA TYR A 56 -9.01 6.55 0.80
C TYR A 56 -8.07 5.55 1.47
N SER A 57 -7.53 5.90 2.63
CA SER A 57 -6.68 5.03 3.45
C SER A 57 -7.40 3.76 3.92
N VAL A 58 -8.69 3.83 4.26
CA VAL A 58 -9.52 2.65 4.61
C VAL A 58 -9.79 1.75 3.40
N LEU A 59 -9.68 2.28 2.18
CA LEU A 59 -9.85 1.48 0.96
C LEU A 59 -8.59 0.67 0.61
N LEU A 60 -7.44 1.01 1.21
CA LEU A 60 -6.13 0.37 0.99
C LEU A 60 -5.77 -0.68 2.05
N GLY A 61 -6.52 -0.77 3.14
CA GLY A 61 -6.35 -1.76 4.21
C GLY A 61 -7.51 -2.74 4.24
#